data_AF-A0A955KZ85-F1
#
_entry.id   AF-A0A955KZ85-F1
#
_cell.length_a   1.000
_cell.length_b   1.000
_cell.length_c   1.000
_cell.angle_alpha   90.00
_cell.angle_beta   90.00
_cell.angle_gamma   90.00
#
_symmetry.space_group_name_H-M   'P 1'
#
loop_
_entity.id
_entity.type
_entity.pdbx_description
1 polymer ?
#
loop_
_entity_poly.entity_id
_entity_poly.type
_entity_poly.pdbx_seq_one_letter_code
_entity_poly.pdbx_strand_id
1 'polypeptide(L)' 'MDIKITSQGKEYTCAECKNEASVEQGNGVGDVVECPFCGIEYEILSKDDEGNYELCIIEEEK' A
#
# COMPACT_ATOMS: atom_id res chain seq x y z
N MET A 1 12.96 4.74 7.88
CA MET A 1 13.41 4.14 6.61
C MET A 1 12.14 4.00 5.81
N ASP A 2 12.03 4.59 4.63
CA ASP A 2 10.79 4.51 3.85
C ASP A 2 10.60 3.06 3.37
N ILE A 3 9.68 2.32 3.99
CA ILE A 3 9.38 0.95 3.59
C ILE A 3 8.44 0.99 2.40
N LYS A 4 8.93 0.51 1.25
CA LYS A 4 8.17 0.43 0.01
C LYS A 4 7.85 -1.00 -0.35
N ILE A 5 6.64 -1.22 -0.85
CA ILE A 5 6.18 -2.50 -1.37
C ILE A 5 5.49 -2.27 -2.72
N THR A 6 5.50 -3.30 -3.55
CA THR A 6 4.79 -3.31 -4.83
C THR A 6 3.66 -4.32 -4.71
N SER A 7 2.45 -3.92 -5.10
CA SER A 7 1.33 -4.85 -5.22
C SER A 7 1.51 -5.75 -6.45
N GLN A 8 0.67 -6.77 -6.57
CA GLN A 8 0.43 -7.50 -7.81
C GLN A 8 -1.02 -7.21 -8.21
N GLY A 9 -1.21 -6.33 -9.20
CA GLY A 9 -2.52 -5.74 -9.46
C GLY A 9 -3.04 -4.99 -8.24
N LYS A 10 -4.19 -5.41 -7.69
CA LYS A 10 -4.77 -4.78 -6.50
C LYS A 10 -4.32 -5.40 -5.18
N GLU A 11 -3.65 -6.55 -5.19
CA GLU A 11 -3.31 -7.30 -3.98
C GLU A 11 -1.88 -7.00 -3.56
N TYR A 12 -1.64 -6.74 -2.28
CA TYR A 12 -0.31 -6.45 -1.74
C TYR A 12 -0.08 -7.19 -0.44
N THR A 13 1.18 -7.54 -0.16
CA THR A 13 1.55 -8.13 1.13
C THR A 13 2.00 -7.02 2.08
N CYS A 14 1.31 -6.86 3.19
CA CYS A 14 1.68 -5.89 4.22
C CYS A 14 3.11 -6.14 4.72
N ALA A 15 3.95 -5.11 4.71
CA ALA A 15 5.34 -5.24 5.15
C ALA A 15 5.47 -5.53 6.65
N GLU A 16 4.52 -5.06 7.47
CA GLU A 16 4.55 -5.23 8.93
C GLU A 16 4.00 -6.58 9.37
N CYS A 17 2.72 -6.85 9.08
CA CYS A 17 2.04 -8.04 9.59
C CYS A 17 2.12 -9.25 8.65
N LYS A 18 2.69 -9.08 7.44
CA LYS A 18 2.82 -10.12 6.40
C LYS A 18 1.50 -10.72 5.90
N ASN A 19 0.35 -10.13 6.26
CA ASN A 19 -0.94 -10.52 5.70
C ASN A 19 -1.14 -9.92 4.31
N GLU A 20 -1.87 -10.64 3.47
CA GLU A 20 -2.28 -10.18 2.14
C GLU A 20 -3.50 -9.26 2.28
N ALA A 21 -3.38 -8.05 1.73
CA ALA A 21 -4.41 -7.03 1.70
C ALA A 21 -4.63 -6.56 0.26
N SER A 22 -5.62 -5.72 0.04
CA SER A 22 -5.95 -5.23 -1.30
C SER A 22 -6.27 -3.75 -1.31
N VAL A 23 -5.84 -3.08 -2.37
CA VAL A 23 -6.16 -1.67 -2.65
C VAL A 23 -7.60 -1.57 -3.13
N GLU A 24 -8.38 -0.66 -2.53
CA GLU A 24 -9.80 -0.47 -2.87
C GLU A 24 -10.02 0.06 -4.29
N GLN A 25 -11.21 -0.19 -4.82
CA GLN A 25 -11.57 0.25 -6.16
C GLN A 25 -11.89 1.75 -6.16
N GLY A 26 -10.93 2.54 -6.63
CA GLY A 26 -11.05 4.01 -6.67
C GLY A 26 -9.74 4.71 -6.32
N ASN A 27 -8.84 4.00 -5.63
CA ASN A 27 -7.57 4.57 -5.19
C ASN A 27 -6.66 4.82 -6.39
N GLY A 28 -6.17 6.05 -6.47
CA GLY A 28 -5.19 6.53 -7.41
C GLY A 28 -3.87 6.86 -6.73
N VAL A 29 -2.96 7.41 -7.52
CA VAL A 29 -1.69 7.93 -7.00
C VAL A 29 -1.98 9.10 -6.07
N GLY A 30 -1.41 9.06 -4.86
CA GLY A 30 -1.62 10.02 -3.78
C GLY A 30 -2.73 9.63 -2.78
N ASP A 31 -3.45 8.53 -3.01
CA ASP A 31 -4.39 8.00 -2.01
C ASP A 31 -3.65 7.21 -0.91
N VAL A 32 -4.25 7.20 0.27
CA VAL A 32 -3.79 6.44 1.44
C VAL A 32 -4.63 5.17 1.60
N VAL A 33 -3.96 4.06 1.84
CA VAL A 33 -4.56 2.73 2.03
C VAL A 33 -4.18 2.21 3.39
N GLU A 34 -5.17 1.93 4.23
CA GLU A 34 -4.95 1.32 5.54
C GLU A 34 -4.95 -0.21 5.42
N CYS A 35 -3.97 -0.88 6.03
CA CYS A 35 -3.98 -2.33 6.16
C CYS A 35 -5.08 -2.77 7.13
N PRO A 36 -6.06 -3.60 6.71
CA PRO A 36 -7.19 -3.99 7.55
C PRO A 36 -6.80 -4.95 8.71
N PHE A 37 -5.54 -5.41 8.76
CA PHE A 37 -5.06 -6.36 9.76
C PHE A 37 -4.32 -5.69 10.91
N CYS A 38 -3.38 -4.81 10.59
CA CYS A 38 -2.55 -4.13 11.60
C CYS A 38 -2.79 -2.62 11.68
N GLY A 39 -3.61 -2.05 10.79
CA GLY A 39 -3.95 -0.63 10.78
C GLY A 39 -2.84 0.29 10.27
N ILE A 40 -1.80 -0.24 9.60
CA ILE A 40 -0.74 0.61 9.07
C ILE A 40 -1.16 1.25 7.75
N GLU A 41 -0.84 2.52 7.58
CA GLU A 41 -1.19 3.32 6.42
C GLU A 41 -0.09 3.29 5.34
N TYR A 42 -0.53 3.20 4.09
CA TYR A 42 0.33 3.19 2.91
C TYR A 42 -0.10 4.29 1.93
N GLU A 43 0.83 5.14 1.49
CA GLU A 43 0.59 6.08 0.38
C GLU A 43 0.86 5.39 -0.95
N ILE A 44 -0.04 5.55 -1.93
CA ILE A 44 0.19 5.10 -3.30
C ILE A 44 1.08 6.12 -4.02
N LEU A 45 2.33 5.76 -4.29
CA LEU A 45 3.30 6.62 -4.95
C LEU A 45 3.17 6.60 -6.48
N SER A 46 2.85 5.45 -7.06
CA SER A 46 2.72 5.29 -8.51
C SER A 46 1.91 4.05 -8.87
N LYS A 47 1.48 3.98 -10.14
CA LYS A 47 0.84 2.82 -10.74
C LYS A 47 1.45 2.55 -12.10
N ASP A 48 1.83 1.31 -12.37
CA ASP A 48 2.37 0.90 -13.68
C ASP A 48 1.27 0.47 -14.68
N ASP A 49 1.66 0.31 -15.95
CA ASP A 49 0.79 -0.13 -17.05
C ASP A 49 0.24 -1.56 -16.88
N GLU A 50 0.89 -2.41 -16.08
CA GLU A 50 0.38 -3.75 -15.72
C GLU A 50 -0.66 -3.69 -14.59
N GLY A 51 -0.81 -2.52 -13.98
CA GLY A 51 -1.81 -2.23 -12.95
C GLY A 51 -1.33 -2.49 -11.53
N ASN A 52 -0.02 -2.65 -11.30
CA ASN A 52 0.51 -2.72 -9.94
C ASN A 52 0.72 -1.31 -9.36
N TYR A 53 0.61 -1.21 -8.03
CA TYR A 53 0.76 0.01 -7.26
C TYR A 53 2.05 -0.07 -6.45
N GLU A 54 2.82 1.02 -6.47
CA GLU A 54 3.91 1.24 -5.52
C GLU A 54 3.34 1.91 -4.28
N LEU A 55 3.46 1.24 -3.13
CA LEU A 55 2.92 1.66 -1.84
C LEU A 55 4.09 1.96 -0.89
N CYS A 56 4.02 3.07 -0.17
CA CYS A 56 5.01 3.44 0.84
C CYS A 56 4.36 3.57 2.21
N ILE A 57 4.93 2.93 3.23
CA ILE A 57 4.45 3.08 4.60
C ILE A 57 4.59 4.55 5.02
N ILE A 58 3.48 5.10 5.52
CA ILE A 58 3.44 6.41 6.16
C ILE A 58 3.54 6.13 7.67
N GLU A 59 4.75 6.25 8.22
CA GLU A 59 4.92 6.18 9.68
C GLU A 59 4.38 7.49 10.27
N GLU A 60 3.25 7.47 11.00
CA GLU A 60 2.89 8.60 11.86
C GLU A 60 3.96 8.71 12.97
N GLU A 61 4.81 9.74 12.87
CA GLU A 61 5.73 10.13 13.95
C GLU A 61 4.92 10.36 15.24
N LYS A 62 5.32 9.69 16.33
CA LYS A 62 4.81 9.96 17.68
C LYS A 62 5.81 10.75 18.51
#